data_AF-A0A9Q1UXJ0-F1
#
_entry.id   AF-A0A9Q1UXJ0-F1
#
_cell.length_a   1.000
_cell.length_b   1.000
_cell.length_c   1.000
_cell.angle_alpha   90.00
_cell.angle_beta   90.00
_cell.angle_gamma   90.00
#
_symmetry.space_group_name_H-M   'P 1'
#
loop_
_entity.id
_entity.type
_entity.pdbx_description
1 polymer ?
#
loop_
_entity_poly.entity_id
_entity_poly.type
_entity_poly.pdbx_seq_one_letter_code
_entity_poly.pdbx_strand_id
1 'polypeptide(L)'
;MDNKQSKEKIIAYISYFICILFLGTGFYKMFCYNNNTSSYSRDSVNAYVGGDAYNYIINSNYANCYFILALIFVIIGSVALIIDKIDNKN
;
A
#
# COMPACT_ATOMS: atom_id res chain seq x y z
N MET A 1 -8.31 -31.37 22.03
CA MET A 1 -9.08 -30.54 21.08
C MET A 1 -8.06 -29.93 20.15
N ASP A 2 -7.85 -30.54 18.98
CA ASP A 2 -6.83 -30.08 18.05
C ASP A 2 -7.16 -28.66 17.60
N ASN A 3 -6.27 -27.74 17.95
CA ASN A 3 -6.27 -26.33 17.60
C ASN A 3 -5.96 -26.20 16.10
N LYS A 4 -6.83 -26.75 15.25
CA LYS A 4 -6.70 -26.62 13.81
C LYS A 4 -7.16 -25.22 13.44
N GLN A 5 -6.20 -24.38 13.10
CA GLN A 5 -6.46 -23.04 12.62
C GLN A 5 -7.43 -23.08 11.44
N SER A 6 -8.50 -22.30 11.53
CA SER A 6 -9.50 -22.19 10.45
C SER A 6 -8.86 -21.53 9.22
N LYS A 7 -9.36 -21.88 8.04
CA LYS A 7 -8.81 -21.39 6.76
C LYS A 7 -8.93 -19.87 6.68
N GLU A 8 -10.00 -19.34 7.24
CA GLU A 8 -10.37 -17.94 7.34
C GLU A 8 -9.35 -17.16 8.18
N LYS A 9 -8.92 -17.70 9.33
CA LYS A 9 -7.84 -17.09 10.13
C LYS A 9 -6.51 -17.08 9.39
N ILE A 10 -6.19 -18.12 8.63
CA ILE A 10 -4.96 -18.16 7.81
C ILE A 10 -5.02 -17.06 6.74
N ILE A 11 -6.13 -16.94 6.02
CA ILE A 11 -6.35 -15.89 5.02
C ILE A 11 -6.22 -14.50 5.65
N ALA A 12 -6.78 -14.30 6.84
CA ALA A 12 -6.70 -13.03 7.55
C ALA A 12 -5.25 -12.64 7.89
N TYR A 13 -4.48 -13.56 8.48
CA TYR A 13 -3.08 -13.27 8.82
C TYR A 13 -2.20 -13.01 7.60
N ILE A 14 -2.38 -13.79 6.53
CA ILE A 14 -1.66 -13.55 5.27
C ILE A 14 -2.03 -12.17 4.69
N SER A 15 -3.32 -11.82 4.73
CA SER A 15 -3.79 -10.53 4.21
C SER A 15 -3.23 -9.36 5.02
N TYR A 16 -3.20 -9.45 6.35
CA TYR A 16 -2.58 -8.42 7.18
C TYR A 16 -1.07 -8.32 7.00
N PHE A 17 -0.38 -9.45 6.80
CA PHE A 17 1.04 -9.43 6.46
C PHE A 17 1.30 -8.69 5.14
N ILE A 18 0.53 -8.98 4.10
CA ILE A 18 0.62 -8.30 2.79
C ILE A 18 0.28 -6.80 2.91
N CYS A 19 -0.70 -6.44 3.72
CA CYS A 19 -1.03 -5.03 4.02
C CYS A 19 0.20 -4.28 4.57
N ILE A 20 0.90 -4.85 5.55
CA ILE A 20 2.09 -4.21 6.15
C ILE A 20 3.17 -3.99 5.10
N LEU A 21 3.39 -4.95 4.19
CA LEU A 21 4.33 -4.78 3.07
C LEU A 21 3.93 -3.60 2.19
N PHE A 22 2.65 -3.49 1.81
CA PHE A 22 2.19 -2.40 0.96
C PHE A 22 2.24 -1.03 1.65
N LEU A 23 1.84 -0.94 2.93
CA LEU A 23 2.02 0.28 3.72
C LEU A 23 3.49 0.69 3.76
N GLY A 24 4.39 -0.26 4.04
CA GLY A 24 5.83 -0.02 4.04
C GLY A 24 6.33 0.52 2.69
N THR A 25 5.91 -0.07 1.57
CA THR A 25 6.28 0.42 0.24
C THR A 25 5.70 1.79 -0.09
N GLY A 26 4.47 2.09 0.35
CA GLY A 26 3.85 3.41 0.15
C GLY A 26 4.60 4.51 0.89
N PHE A 27 4.93 4.27 2.16
CA PHE A 27 5.75 5.20 2.95
C PHE A 27 7.18 5.32 2.41
N TYR A 28 7.79 4.21 1.98
CA TYR A 28 9.11 4.25 1.33
C TYR A 28 9.08 5.13 0.09
N LYS A 29 8.05 5.01 -0.75
CA LYS A 29 7.89 5.91 -1.90
C LYS A 29 7.82 7.36 -1.45
N MET A 30 7.01 7.70 -0.45
CA MET A 30 6.91 9.09 0.03
C MET A 30 8.22 9.65 0.61
N PHE A 31 8.95 8.87 1.42
CA PHE A 31 10.04 9.40 2.24
C PHE A 31 11.45 9.14 1.71
N CYS A 32 11.64 8.09 0.90
CA CYS A 32 12.95 7.73 0.34
C CYS A 32 13.08 8.15 -1.13
N TYR A 33 12.43 9.25 -1.50
CA TYR A 33 12.56 9.82 -2.84
C TYR A 33 13.97 10.40 -3.02
N ASN A 34 14.66 9.93 -4.05
CA ASN A 34 15.95 10.47 -4.47
C ASN A 34 15.86 10.85 -5.95
N ASN A 35 16.01 12.14 -6.26
CA ASN A 35 16.15 12.61 -7.63
C ASN A 35 17.63 12.54 -8.03
N ASN A 36 18.03 11.51 -8.79
CA ASN A 36 19.37 11.43 -9.38
C ASN A 36 19.63 12.46 -10.50
N THR A 37 18.92 13.59 -10.50
CA THR A 37 18.99 14.61 -11.54
C THR A 37 19.80 15.80 -11.05
N SER A 38 21.11 15.69 -11.25
CA SER A 38 21.96 16.85 -11.48
C SER A 38 21.38 17.66 -12.65
N SER A 39 21.01 18.92 -12.39
CA SER A 39 20.80 19.97 -13.38
C SER A 39 19.59 19.80 -14.32
N TYR A 40 18.42 20.31 -13.91
CA TYR A 40 17.42 20.73 -14.90
C TYR A 40 17.90 22.03 -15.57
N SER A 41 18.38 21.89 -16.80
CA SER A 41 18.76 22.99 -17.68
C SER A 41 17.59 23.96 -17.88
N ARG A 42 17.95 25.25 -17.86
CA ARG A 42 17.10 26.42 -18.09
C ARG A 42 16.29 26.28 -19.39
N ASP A 43 15.09 26.86 -19.37
CA ASP A 43 14.13 27.05 -20.49
C ASP A 43 12.92 26.09 -20.51
N SER A 44 12.08 26.18 -19.48
CA SER A 44 10.77 25.52 -19.46
C SER A 44 9.66 26.46 -19.98
N VAL A 45 9.53 26.60 -21.30
CA VAL A 45 8.39 27.33 -21.91
C VAL A 45 7.12 26.50 -21.74
N ASN A 46 6.07 27.07 -21.13
CA ASN A 46 4.78 26.43 -20.80
C ASN A 46 4.85 25.24 -19.82
N ALA A 47 5.84 25.18 -18.92
CA ALA A 47 5.82 24.18 -17.85
C ALA A 47 4.86 24.60 -16.73
N TYR A 48 3.81 23.81 -16.51
CA TYR A 48 2.86 23.98 -15.42
C TYR A 48 3.45 23.63 -14.04
N VAL A 49 4.48 22.79 -14.00
CA VAL A 49 5.24 22.41 -12.80
C VAL A 49 6.70 22.11 -13.17
N GLY A 50 7.65 22.42 -12.28
CA GLY A 50 9.07 22.09 -12.44
C GLY A 50 9.33 20.58 -12.41
N GLY A 51 10.47 20.13 -12.96
CA GLY A 51 10.82 18.70 -13.08
C GLY A 51 10.77 17.93 -11.75
N ASP A 52 11.23 18.53 -10.66
CA ASP A 52 11.14 17.92 -9.32
C ASP A 52 9.68 17.80 -8.86
N ALA A 53 8.87 18.85 -9.05
CA ALA A 53 7.45 18.83 -8.69
C ALA A 53 6.68 17.77 -9.48
N TYR A 54 7.00 17.60 -10.77
CA TYR A 54 6.44 16.53 -11.59
C TYR A 54 6.76 15.13 -11.02
N ASN A 55 8.02 14.91 -10.64
CA ASN A 55 8.43 13.64 -10.05
C ASN A 55 7.76 13.38 -8.69
N TYR A 56 7.55 14.42 -7.87
CA TYR A 56 6.81 14.30 -6.61
C TYR A 56 5.35 13.91 -6.83
N ILE A 57 4.67 14.47 -7.83
CA ILE A 57 3.28 14.11 -8.16
C ILE A 57 3.19 12.62 -8.52
N ILE A 58 4.09 12.15 -9.39
CA ILE A 58 4.14 10.74 -9.79
C ILE A 58 4.39 9.84 -8.58
N ASN A 59 5.38 10.18 -7.77
CA ASN A 59 5.76 9.40 -6.61
C ASN A 59 4.65 9.36 -5.54
N SER A 60 3.92 10.47 -5.35
CA SER A 60 2.72 10.53 -4.52
C SER A 60 1.63 9.62 -5.03
N ASN A 61 1.43 9.51 -6.35
CA ASN A 61 0.42 8.64 -6.91
C ASN A 61 0.78 7.15 -6.74
N TYR A 62 2.05 6.78 -6.89
CA TYR A 62 2.51 5.42 -6.54
C TYR A 62 2.23 5.10 -5.07
N ALA A 63 2.58 6.00 -4.14
CA ALA A 63 2.30 5.81 -2.72
C ALA A 63 0.80 5.64 -2.46
N ASN A 64 -0.04 6.45 -3.09
CA ASN A 64 -1.50 6.33 -3.00
C ASN A 64 -2.01 4.96 -3.48
N CYS A 65 -1.52 4.47 -4.62
CA CYS A 65 -1.87 3.13 -5.10
C CYS A 65 -1.48 2.03 -4.10
N TYR A 66 -0.31 2.12 -3.47
CA TYR A 66 0.11 1.16 -2.43
C TYR A 66 -0.78 1.23 -1.19
N PHE A 67 -1.22 2.41 -0.77
CA PHE A 67 -2.16 2.55 0.34
C PHE A 67 -3.55 1.99 0.02
N ILE A 68 -4.03 2.15 -1.22
CA ILE A 68 -5.28 1.52 -1.67
C ILE A 68 -5.14 -0.01 -1.65
N LEU A 69 -4.01 -0.55 -2.12
CA LEU A 69 -3.74 -2.00 -2.03
C LEU A 69 -3.74 -2.47 -0.57
N ALA A 70 -3.05 -1.76 0.32
CA ALA A 70 -3.07 -2.07 1.75
C ALA A 70 -4.49 -2.08 2.33
N LEU A 71 -5.30 -1.07 2.00
CA LEU A 71 -6.70 -0.98 2.44
C LEU A 71 -7.52 -2.19 1.97
N ILE A 72 -7.38 -2.61 0.72
CA ILE A 72 -8.07 -3.79 0.18
C ILE A 72 -7.73 -5.03 1.00
N PHE A 73 -6.45 -5.26 1.30
CA PHE A 73 -6.04 -6.41 2.11
C PHE A 73 -6.50 -6.34 3.56
N VAL A 74 -6.58 -5.15 4.17
CA VAL A 74 -7.19 -4.98 5.50
C VAL A 74 -8.67 -5.37 5.47
N ILE A 75 -9.41 -4.94 4.45
CA ILE A 75 -10.83 -5.28 4.28
C ILE A 75 -10.98 -6.79 4.14
N ILE A 76 -10.22 -7.43 3.24
CA ILE A 76 -10.25 -8.89 3.05
C ILE A 76 -9.97 -9.64 4.36
N GLY A 77 -8.91 -9.25 5.08
CA GLY A 77 -8.56 -9.92 6.33
C GLY A 77 -9.63 -9.75 7.41
N SER A 78 -10.23 -8.56 7.50
CA SER A 78 -11.29 -8.28 8.47
C SER A 78 -12.57 -9.04 8.15
N VAL A 79 -12.96 -9.12 6.88
CA VAL A 79 -14.11 -9.91 6.42
C VAL A 79 -13.89 -11.40 6.69
N ALA A 80 -12.69 -11.93 6.44
CA ALA A 80 -12.37 -13.33 6.75
C ALA A 80 -12.54 -13.65 8.25
N LEU A 81 -12.10 -12.76 9.15
CA LEU A 81 -12.31 -12.94 10.59
C LEU A 81 -13.78 -12.86 11.01
N ILE A 82 -14.57 -12.01 10.35
CA ILE A 82 -16.01 -11.92 10.59
C ILE A 82 -16.69 -13.24 10.19
N ILE A 83 -16.35 -13.78 9.01
CA ILE A 83 -16.88 -15.07 8.53
C ILE A 83 -16.51 -16.19 9.50
N ASP A 84 -15.24 -16.29 9.90
CA ASP A 84 -14.79 -17.25 10.91
C ASP A 84 -15.63 -17.16 12.19
N LYS A 85 -15.91 -15.95 12.66
CA LYS A 85 -16.67 -15.75 13.89
C LYS A 85 -18.14 -16.16 13.75
N ILE A 86 -18.73 -15.99 12.57
CA ILE A 86 -20.10 -16.42 12.26
C ILE A 86 -20.15 -17.95 12.19
N ASP A 87 -19.21 -18.57 11.47
CA ASP A 87 -19.19 -20.02 11.26
C ASP A 87 -18.92 -20.79 12.56
N ASN A 88 -18.07 -20.29 13.45
CA ASN A 88 -17.83 -20.91 14.76
C ASN A 88 -18.95 -20.66 15.79
N LYS A 89 -19.96 -19.85 15.46
CA LYS A 89 -21.12 -19.58 16.33
C LYS A 89 -22.32 -20.49 16.01
N ASN A 90 -22.41 -20.97 14.77
CA ASN A 90 -23.42 -21.94 14.33
C ASN A 90 -22.96 -23.37 14.59
#